data_AF-A0A0V0GKV4-F1
#
_entry.id   AF-A0A0V0GKV4-F1
#
_cell.length_a   1.000
_cell.length_b   1.000
_cell.length_c   1.000
_cell.angle_alpha   90.00
_cell.angle_beta   90.00
_cell.angle_gamma   90.00
#
_symmetry.space_group_name_H-M   'P 1'
#
loop_
_entity.id
_entity.type
_entity.pdbx_description
1 polymer ?
#
loop_
_entity_poly.entity_id
_entity_poly.type
_entity_poly.pdbx_seq_one_letter_code
_entity_poly.pdbx_strand_id
1 'polypeptide(L)' 'RDVSLGEQIANKLIDQDPKNFWHYLLLVNIYAAAGRWDEVAQTKEKMKNRGIERTPGCSLKDLKEIVHNMPAT' A
#
# COMPACT_ATOMS: atom_id res chain seq x y z
N ARG A 1 -10.28 8.41 18.05
CA ARG A 1 -9.80 7.07 17.64
C ARG A 1 -8.29 7.11 17.73
N ASP A 2 -7.72 6.45 18.72
CA ASP A 2 -6.27 6.44 18.94
C ASP A 2 -5.58 5.53 17.92
N VAL A 3 -4.85 6.15 16.99
CA VAL A 3 -4.09 5.43 15.96
C VAL A 3 -2.72 4.95 16.44
N SER A 4 -2.26 5.41 17.61
CA SER A 4 -0.90 5.18 18.10
C SER A 4 -0.52 3.69 18.18
N LEU A 5 -1.42 2.84 18.68
CA LEU A 5 -1.13 1.40 18.77
C LEU A 5 -1.01 0.75 17.38
N GLY A 6 -1.92 1.08 16.47
CA GLY A 6 -1.88 0.59 15.09
C GLY A 6 -0.63 1.06 14.36
N GLU A 7 -0.27 2.34 14.53
CA GLU A 7 0.93 2.94 13.96
C GLU A 7 2.20 2.25 14.48
N GLN A 8 2.29 1.98 15.78
CA GLN A 8 3.43 1.26 16.37
C GLN A 8 3.55 -0.18 15.82
N ILE A 9 2.43 -0.90 15.71
CA ILE A 9 2.43 -2.27 15.17
C ILE A 9 2.85 -2.25 13.69
N ALA A 10 2.27 -1.36 12.89
CA ALA A 10 2.58 -1.25 11.47
C ALA A 10 4.04 -0.87 11.24
N ASN A 11 4.59 0.06 12.04
CA ASN A 11 6.01 0.41 11.96
C ASN A 11 6.91 -0.78 12.32
N LYS A 12 6.61 -1.53 13.39
CA LYS A 12 7.37 -2.75 13.71
C LYS A 12 7.36 -3.78 12.58
N LEU A 13 6.22 -3.98 11.92
CA LEU A 13 6.12 -4.88 10.77
C LEU A 13 6.96 -4.40 9.58
N ILE A 14 7.00 -3.08 9.35
CA ILE A 14 7.87 -2.47 8.33
C ILE A 14 9.35 -2.63 8.70
N ASP A 15 9.73 -2.46 9.96
CA ASP A 15 11.12 -2.69 10.40
C ASP A 15 11.54 -4.15 10.24
N GLN A 16 10.61 -5.10 10.46
CA GLN A 16 10.89 -6.53 10.30
C GLN A 16 10.97 -6.96 8.83
N ASP A 17 10.07 -6.46 7.97
CA ASP A 17 10.09 -6.74 6.53
C ASP A 17 9.80 -5.46 5.74
N PRO A 18 10.82 -4.63 5.47
CA PRO A 18 10.65 -3.31 4.87
C PRO A 18 10.28 -3.36 3.39
N LYS A 19 10.27 -4.53 2.77
CA LYS A 19 9.86 -4.74 1.37
C LYS A 19 8.40 -5.20 1.25
N ASN A 20 7.73 -5.49 2.36
CA ASN A 20 6.37 -6.00 2.33
C ASN A 20 5.35 -4.91 1.97
N PHE A 21 4.67 -5.04 0.83
CA PHE A 21 3.61 -4.10 0.44
C PHE A 21 2.49 -3.97 1.49
N TRP A 22 2.08 -5.08 2.11
CA TRP A 22 0.93 -5.10 3.01
C TRP A 22 1.16 -4.33 4.31
N HIS A 23 2.39 -4.31 4.82
CA HIS A 23 2.74 -3.57 6.05
C HIS A 23 2.58 -2.05 5.86
N TYR A 24 2.99 -1.52 4.70
CA TYR A 24 2.77 -0.11 4.38
C TYR A 24 1.29 0.17 4.08
N LEU A 25 0.58 -0.75 3.42
CA LEU A 25 -0.85 -0.56 3.16
C LEU A 25 -1.65 -0.49 4.46
N LEU A 26 -1.28 -1.30 5.47
CA LEU A 26 -1.86 -1.22 6.81
C LEU A 26 -1.66 0.18 7.41
N LEU A 27 -0.44 0.72 7.34
CA LEU A 27 -0.13 2.07 7.84
C LEU A 27 -0.93 3.16 7.10
N VAL A 28 -1.05 3.06 5.77
CA VAL A 28 -1.89 3.94 4.96
C VAL A 28 -3.35 3.89 5.40
N ASN A 29 -3.89 2.69 5.66
CA ASN A 29 -5.27 2.53 6.08
C ASN A 29 -5.52 3.10 7.49
N ILE A 30 -4.56 2.96 8.41
CA ILE A 30 -4.64 3.55 9.75
C ILE A 30 -4.70 5.08 9.66
N TYR A 31 -3.83 5.69 8.85
CA TYR A 31 -3.85 7.14 8.64
C TYR A 31 -5.13 7.62 7.96
N ALA A 32 -5.59 6.90 6.92
CA ALA A 32 -6.83 7.24 6.22
C ALA A 32 -8.06 7.17 7.15
N ALA A 33 -8.16 6.13 8.00
CA ALA A 33 -9.24 6.00 8.97
C ALA A 33 -9.24 7.10 10.05
N ALA A 34 -8.12 7.79 10.24
CA ALA A 34 -7.97 8.94 11.13
C ALA A 34 -8.03 10.30 10.43
N GLY A 35 -8.24 10.35 9.11
CA GLY A 35 -8.26 11.59 8.33
C GLY A 35 -6.89 12.25 8.16
N ARG A 36 -5.80 11.52 8.45
CA ARG A 36 -4.41 11.96 8.37
C ARG A 36 -3.87 11.81 6.94
N TRP A 37 -4.42 12.60 6.02
CA TRP A 37 -4.17 12.46 4.57
C TRP A 37 -2.75 12.83 4.14
N ASP A 38 -2.10 13.73 4.88
CA ASP A 38 -0.70 14.10 4.64
C ASP A 38 0.22 12.89 4.90
N GLU A 39 0.01 12.18 6.00
CA GLU A 39 0.75 10.97 6.33
C GLU A 39 0.46 9.80 5.38
N VAL A 40 -0.76 9.73 4.83
CA VAL A 40 -1.08 8.81 3.72
C VAL A 40 -0.21 9.12 2.50
N ALA A 41 -0.12 10.39 2.10
CA ALA A 41 0.66 10.81 0.95
C ALA A 41 2.15 10.51 1.15
N GLN A 42 2.70 10.87 2.31
CA GLN A 42 4.09 10.57 2.67
C GLN A 42 4.38 9.07 2.67
N THR A 43 3.46 8.24 3.18
CA THR A 43 3.65 6.78 3.21
C THR A 43 3.64 6.20 1.79
N LYS A 44 2.73 6.65 0.93
CA LYS A 44 2.69 6.24 -0.49
C LYS A 44 3.92 6.68 -1.27
N GLU A 45 4.44 7.87 -0.99
CA GLU A 45 5.69 8.34 -1.58
C GLU A 45 6.87 7.47 -1.15
N LYS A 46 6.97 7.12 0.14
CA LYS A 46 7.98 6.18 0.64
C LYS A 46 7.89 4.82 -0.05
N MET A 47 6.68 4.30 -0.25
CA MET A 47 6.46 3.05 -0.99
C MET A 47 6.98 3.16 -2.43
N LYS A 48 6.63 4.23 -3.15
CA LYS A 48 7.09 4.49 -4.52
C LYS A 48 8.61 4.59 -4.61
N ASN A 49 9.24 5.35 -3.72
CA ASN A 49 10.69 5.53 -3.68
C ASN A 49 11.44 4.23 -3.39
N ARG A 50 10.80 3.27 -2.71
CA ARG A 50 11.36 1.95 -2.42
C ARG A 50 11.00 0.89 -3.48
N GLY A 51 10.28 1.25 -4.54
CA GLY A 51 9.77 0.30 -5.54
C GLY A 51 8.74 -0.68 -4.96
N ILE A 52 8.09 -0.32 -3.86
CA ILE A 52 7.06 -1.14 -3.20
C ILE A 52 5.74 -0.79 -3.88
N GLU A 53 5.51 -1.43 -5.01
CA GLU A 53 4.28 -1.33 -5.75
C GLU A 53 3.36 -2.51 -5.44
N ARG A 54 2.06 -2.29 -5.65
CA ARG A 54 1.09 -3.36 -5.59
C ARG A 54 1.39 -4.28 -6.76
N THR A 55 1.56 -5.58 -6.53
CA THR A 55 1.76 -6.53 -7.63
C THR A 55 0.62 -6.33 -8.66
N PRO A 56 0.93 -5.97 -9.91
CA PRO A 56 -0.09 -5.84 -10.94
C PRO A 56 -0.77 -7.20 -11.11
N GLY A 57 -2.11 -7.21 -11.05
CA GLY A 57 -2.94 -8.42 -11.11
C GLY A 57 -3.93 -8.61 -9.96
N CYS A 58 -3.91 -7.75 -8.93
CA CYS A 58 -4.82 -7.86 -7.78
C CYS A 58 -5.94 -6.80 -7.73
N SER A 59 -6.12 -5.96 -8.76
CA SER A 59 -7.29 -5.08 -8.87
C SER A 59 -8.06 -5.30 -10.17
N LEU A 60 -9.35 -4.97 -10.14
CA LEU A 60 -10.25 -5.04 -11.29
C LEU A 60 -9.75 -4.20 -12.48
N LYS A 61 -8.98 -3.13 -12.22
CA LYS A 61 -8.36 -2.31 -13.27
C LYS A 61 -7.24 -3.07 -13.99
N ASP A 62 -6.43 -3.82 -13.25
CA ASP A 62 -5.33 -4.61 -13.80
C ASP A 62 -5.85 -5.77 -14.66
N LEU A 63 -6.96 -6.42 -14.24
CA LEU A 63 -7.62 -7.44 -15.04
C LEU A 63 -8.13 -6.90 -16.38
N LYS A 64 -8.60 -5.65 -16.42
CA LYS A 64 -9.06 -5.03 -17.66
C LYS A 64 -7.91 -4.78 -18.63
N GLU A 65 -6.74 -4.37 -18.16
CA GLU A 65 -5.55 -4.20 -19.01
C GLU A 65 -5.02 -5.53 -19.53
N ILE A 66 -5.03 -6.58 -18.70
CA ILE A 66 -4.63 -7.93 -19.12
C ILE A 66 -5.57 -8.46 -20.22
N VAL A 67 -6.88 -8.32 -20.04
CA VAL A 67 -7.88 -8.74 -21.05
C VAL A 67 -7.79 -7.90 -22.33
N HIS A 68 -7.52 -6.60 -22.20
CA HIS A 68 -7.38 -5.72 -23.37
C HIS A 68 -6.11 -6.02 -24.18
N ASN A 69 -5.05 -6.46 -23.52
CA ASN A 69 -3.75 -6.74 -24.16
C ASN A 69 -3.58 -8.22 -24.55
N MET A 70 -4.59 -9.07 -24.36
CA MET A 70 -4.56 -10.44 -24.87
C MET A 70 -4.70 -10.43 -26.40
N PRO A 71 -3.68 -10.89 -27.17
CA PRO A 71 -3.84 -11.04 -28.60
C PRO A 71 -4.84 -12.17 -28.87
N ALA A 72 -5.87 -11.87 -29.66
CA ALA A 72 -6.81 -12.88 -30.13
C ALA A 72 -6.07 -13.85 -31.08
N THR A 73 -5.81 -15.06 -30.62
CA THR A 73 -5.45 -16.22 -31.44
C THR A 73 -6.66 -16.78 -32.16
#